data_AF-A0A2H0TA76-F1
#
_entry.id   AF-A0A2H0TA76-F1
#
_cell.length_a   1.000
_cell.length_b   1.000
_cell.length_c   1.000
_cell.angle_alpha   90.00
_cell.angle_beta   90.00
_cell.angle_gamma   90.00
#
_symmetry.space_group_name_H-M   'P 1'
#
loop_
_entity.id
_entity.type
_entity.pdbx_description
1 polymer ?
#
loop_
_entity_poly.entity_id
_entity_poly.type
_entity_poly.pdbx_seq_one_letter_code
_entity_poly.pdbx_strand_id
1 'polypeptide(L)'
;MSLPTWDLVITLFFLIALAYGFILGRGRIVIILIITYLAYIVSSEVGDTVYKLLTGSVNITNNLWVQSNASLFTIKTVLFALVIILVSLKGELGSLTNMARGIRSTFLTGVYAFLNAGLIVSSVIKFLSEESQNALFAMSPLASKVSGYRMWWVVIPVIIMIAEGFLRGKEESKES
;
A
#
# COMPACT_ATOMS: atom_id res chain seq x y z
N MET A 1 2.62 -31.97 8.82
CA MET A 1 3.21 -30.68 8.38
C MET A 1 2.22 -29.60 8.76
N SER A 2 2.54 -28.72 9.71
CA SER A 2 1.72 -27.53 9.96
C SER A 2 1.86 -26.63 8.74
N LEU A 3 0.78 -26.46 7.97
CA LEU A 3 0.72 -25.46 6.91
C LEU A 3 1.19 -24.11 7.51
N PRO A 4 2.06 -23.35 6.83
CA PRO A 4 2.49 -22.06 7.33
C PRO A 4 1.26 -21.20 7.60
N THR A 5 1.09 -20.77 8.86
CA THR A 5 -0.07 -19.99 9.28
C THR A 5 -0.05 -18.64 8.56
N TRP A 6 -1.23 -18.12 8.19
CA TRP A 6 -1.37 -16.78 7.60
C TRP A 6 -0.71 -15.68 8.43
N ASP A 7 -0.67 -15.84 9.76
CA ASP A 7 0.08 -14.95 10.65
C ASP A 7 1.57 -14.90 10.31
N LEU A 8 2.21 -16.03 10.01
CA LEU A 8 3.62 -16.09 9.63
C LEU A 8 3.87 -15.33 8.33
N VAL A 9 3.00 -15.50 7.33
CA VAL A 9 3.09 -14.79 6.04
C VAL A 9 3.04 -13.28 6.26
N ILE A 10 2.09 -12.80 7.07
CA ILE A 10 1.96 -11.36 7.34
C ILE A 10 3.15 -10.86 8.16
N THR A 11 3.56 -11.57 9.21
CA THR A 11 4.74 -11.19 10.01
C THR A 11 5.99 -11.10 9.14
N LEU A 12 6.23 -12.09 8.29
CA LEU A 12 7.39 -12.09 7.38
C LEU A 12 7.32 -10.92 6.39
N PHE A 13 6.13 -10.62 5.85
CA PHE A 13 5.94 -9.47 4.98
C PHE A 13 6.30 -8.15 5.70
N PHE A 14 5.84 -7.96 6.94
CA PHE A 14 6.20 -6.79 7.75
C PHE A 14 7.71 -6.69 7.99
N LEU A 15 8.38 -7.80 8.32
CA LEU A 15 9.82 -7.83 8.54
C LEU A 15 10.60 -7.47 7.26
N ILE A 16 10.20 -8.03 6.12
CA ILE A 16 10.82 -7.72 4.82
C ILE A 16 10.58 -6.25 4.46
N ALA A 17 9.37 -5.74 4.63
CA ALA A 17 9.03 -4.35 4.35
C ALA A 17 9.80 -3.38 5.25
N LEU A 18 9.97 -3.70 6.53
CA LEU A 18 10.81 -2.95 7.46
C LEU A 18 12.27 -2.93 7.01
N ALA A 19 12.86 -4.11 6.75
CA ALA A 19 14.23 -4.22 6.28
C ALA A 19 14.46 -3.44 4.98
N TYR A 20 13.55 -3.59 4.02
CA TYR A 20 13.58 -2.86 2.75
C TYR A 20 13.47 -1.35 2.97
N GLY A 21 12.58 -0.90 3.85
CA GLY A 21 12.44 0.51 4.20
C GLY A 21 13.73 1.14 4.75
N PHE A 22 14.46 0.41 5.59
CA PHE A 22 15.77 0.85 6.07
C PHE A 22 16.82 0.92 4.95
N ILE A 23 16.83 -0.05 4.04
CA ILE A 23 17.74 -0.05 2.88
C ILE A 23 17.48 1.16 1.97
N LEU A 24 16.22 1.53 1.76
CA LEU A 24 15.84 2.64 0.88
C LEU A 24 16.01 4.02 1.53
N GLY A 25 15.89 4.09 2.84
CA GLY A 25 15.94 5.32 3.61
C GLY A 25 14.65 6.14 3.56
N ARG A 26 14.55 7.12 4.49
CA ARG A 26 13.33 7.92 4.74
C ARG A 26 12.73 8.53 3.48
N GLY A 27 13.56 9.18 2.66
CA GLY A 27 13.07 9.94 1.50
C GLY A 27 12.30 9.06 0.52
N ARG A 28 12.79 7.84 0.28
CA ARG A 28 12.17 6.91 -0.65
C ARG A 28 11.00 6.15 -0.03
N ILE A 29 11.07 5.76 1.25
CA ILE A 29 9.97 5.00 1.87
C ILE A 29 8.71 5.86 2.04
N VAL A 30 8.84 7.16 2.31
CA VAL A 30 7.71 8.10 2.35
C VAL A 30 7.04 8.20 0.98
N ILE A 31 7.84 8.30 -0.09
CA ILE A 31 7.33 8.32 -1.46
C ILE A 31 6.58 7.02 -1.78
N ILE A 32 7.15 5.87 -1.45
CA ILE A 32 6.49 4.57 -1.66
C ILE A 32 5.17 4.52 -0.89
N LEU A 33 5.12 5.01 0.35
CA LEU A 33 3.90 5.06 1.14
C LEU A 33 2.80 5.90 0.47
N ILE A 34 3.15 7.05 -0.10
CA ILE A 34 2.22 7.89 -0.88
C ILE A 34 1.76 7.14 -2.14
N ILE A 35 2.67 6.49 -2.85
CA ILE A 35 2.36 5.70 -4.03
C ILE A 35 1.41 4.55 -3.68
N THR A 36 1.65 3.86 -2.57
CA THR A 36 0.80 2.78 -2.07
C THR A 36 -0.60 3.29 -1.76
N TYR A 37 -0.73 4.49 -1.18
CA TYR A 37 -2.03 5.11 -0.98
C TYR A 37 -2.75 5.41 -2.30
N LEU A 38 -2.05 6.00 -3.27
CA LEU A 38 -2.60 6.26 -4.61
C LEU A 38 -2.99 4.97 -5.32
N ALA A 39 -2.15 3.94 -5.25
CA ALA A 39 -2.42 2.63 -5.81
C ALA A 39 -3.66 2.01 -5.19
N TYR A 40 -3.85 2.16 -3.87
CA TYR A 40 -5.04 1.67 -3.18
C TYR A 40 -6.31 2.32 -3.75
N ILE A 41 -6.33 3.64 -3.88
CA ILE A 41 -7.48 4.36 -4.45
C ILE A 41 -7.73 3.94 -5.89
N VAL A 42 -6.69 3.92 -6.72
CA VAL A 42 -6.83 3.56 -8.13
C VAL A 42 -7.38 2.13 -8.27
N SER A 43 -6.83 1.18 -7.52
CA SER A 43 -7.30 -0.21 -7.57
C SER A 43 -8.69 -0.41 -6.96
N SER A 44 -9.10 0.39 -5.96
CA SER A 44 -10.45 0.31 -5.39
C SER A 44 -11.51 0.81 -6.36
N GLU A 45 -11.27 1.97 -6.98
CA GLU A 45 -12.25 2.64 -7.85
C GLU A 45 -12.24 2.11 -9.29
N VAL A 46 -11.05 1.83 -9.84
CA VAL A 46 -10.88 1.44 -11.25
C VAL A 46 -10.94 -0.09 -11.42
N GLY A 47 -10.65 -0.85 -10.35
CA GLY A 47 -10.55 -2.31 -10.41
C GLY A 47 -11.82 -3.01 -10.88
N ASP A 48 -13.01 -2.52 -10.49
CA ASP A 48 -14.29 -3.11 -10.93
C ASP A 48 -14.53 -2.87 -12.42
N THR A 49 -14.16 -1.69 -12.92
CA THR A 49 -14.24 -1.35 -14.35
C THR A 49 -13.28 -2.21 -15.18
N VAL A 50 -12.03 -2.35 -14.71
CA VAL A 50 -11.03 -3.20 -15.37
C VAL A 50 -11.48 -4.66 -15.37
N TYR A 51 -12.07 -5.15 -14.27
CA TYR A 51 -12.64 -6.49 -14.21
C TYR A 51 -13.72 -6.70 -15.26
N LYS A 52 -14.73 -5.81 -15.33
CA LYS A 52 -15.82 -5.91 -16.30
C LYS A 52 -15.33 -5.89 -17.76
N LEU A 53 -14.30 -5.10 -18.06
CA LEU A 53 -13.68 -5.05 -19.39
C LEU A 53 -12.96 -6.36 -19.73
N LEU A 54 -12.22 -6.93 -18.77
CA LEU A 54 -11.45 -8.17 -18.97
C LEU A 54 -12.29 -9.44 -18.95
N THR A 55 -13.47 -9.42 -18.34
CA THR A 55 -14.41 -10.55 -18.32
C THR A 55 -15.51 -10.43 -19.38
N GLY A 56 -15.41 -9.46 -20.29
CA GLY A 56 -16.32 -9.32 -21.44
C GLY A 56 -17.73 -8.88 -21.09
N SER A 57 -17.95 -8.27 -19.93
CA SER A 57 -19.28 -7.78 -19.49
C SER A 57 -19.69 -6.47 -20.17
N VAL A 58 -18.86 -5.94 -21.07
CA VAL A 58 -19.10 -4.69 -21.81
C VAL A 58 -18.98 -4.98 -23.31
N ASN A 59 -20.10 -4.86 -24.03
CA ASN A 59 -20.21 -5.02 -25.49
C ASN A 59 -19.50 -3.87 -26.24
N ILE A 60 -18.18 -3.72 -26.13
CA ILE A 60 -17.48 -2.57 -26.72
C ILE A 60 -16.94 -2.85 -28.13
N THR A 61 -16.51 -4.07 -28.47
CA THR A 61 -16.12 -4.38 -29.86
C THR A 61 -16.12 -5.88 -30.11
N ASN A 62 -16.62 -6.25 -31.29
CA ASN A 62 -17.09 -7.58 -31.66
C ASN A 62 -16.01 -8.68 -31.82
N ASN A 63 -14.81 -8.59 -31.22
CA ASN A 63 -13.74 -9.57 -31.49
C ASN A 63 -12.59 -9.74 -30.47
N LEU A 64 -12.68 -9.19 -29.24
CA LEU A 64 -11.65 -9.45 -28.21
C LEU A 64 -12.25 -10.24 -27.04
N TRP A 65 -12.42 -11.54 -27.27
CA TRP A 65 -12.86 -12.50 -26.27
C TRP A 65 -11.67 -12.88 -25.39
N VAL A 66 -11.43 -12.12 -24.32
CA VAL A 66 -10.53 -12.56 -23.26
C VAL A 66 -11.39 -13.26 -22.21
N GLN A 67 -11.51 -14.59 -22.28
CA GLN A 67 -12.10 -15.37 -21.19
C GLN A 67 -11.09 -15.45 -20.06
N SER A 68 -11.01 -14.40 -19.24
CA SER A 68 -10.15 -14.41 -18.07
C SER A 68 -10.88 -15.08 -16.90
N ASN A 69 -10.40 -16.24 -16.45
CA ASN A 69 -10.84 -16.89 -15.19
C ASN A 69 -10.34 -16.15 -13.93
N ALA A 70 -9.83 -14.92 -14.08
CA ALA A 70 -9.29 -14.15 -12.98
C ALA A 70 -10.42 -13.65 -12.07
N SER A 71 -10.29 -13.87 -10.76
CA SER A 71 -11.23 -13.32 -9.78
C SER A 71 -11.06 -11.81 -9.64
N LEU A 72 -12.11 -11.12 -9.18
CA LEU A 72 -12.06 -9.68 -8.89
C LEU A 72 -10.91 -9.32 -7.93
N PHE A 73 -10.69 -10.16 -6.92
CA PHE A 73 -9.57 -10.05 -5.99
C PHE A 73 -8.22 -10.03 -6.72
N THR A 74 -8.00 -10.97 -7.64
CA THR A 74 -6.75 -11.06 -8.41
C THR A 74 -6.55 -9.81 -9.25
N ILE A 75 -7.60 -9.33 -9.93
CA ILE A 75 -7.50 -8.13 -10.78
C ILE A 75 -7.19 -6.88 -9.94
N LYS A 76 -7.88 -6.66 -8.82
CA LYS A 76 -7.60 -5.52 -7.92
C LYS A 76 -6.19 -5.59 -7.34
N THR A 77 -5.75 -6.77 -6.91
CA THR A 77 -4.42 -6.97 -6.33
C THR A 77 -3.30 -6.78 -7.36
N VAL A 78 -3.47 -7.31 -8.56
CA VAL A 78 -2.50 -7.12 -9.66
C VAL A 78 -2.45 -5.65 -10.08
N LEU A 79 -3.61 -5.00 -10.24
CA LEU A 79 -3.67 -3.57 -10.56
C LEU A 79 -2.98 -2.73 -9.47
N PHE A 80 -3.24 -3.03 -8.20
CA PHE A 80 -2.59 -2.39 -7.07
C PHE A 80 -1.06 -2.52 -7.12
N ALA A 81 -0.55 -3.75 -7.28
CA ALA A 81 0.88 -4.01 -7.39
C ALA A 81 1.50 -3.32 -8.61
N LEU A 82 0.82 -3.35 -9.76
CA LEU A 82 1.26 -2.69 -10.99
C LEU A 82 1.36 -1.18 -10.82
N VAL A 83 0.37 -0.52 -10.22
CA VAL A 83 0.44 0.92 -9.96
C VAL A 83 1.61 1.26 -9.04
N ILE A 84 1.83 0.47 -7.98
CA ILE A 84 3.00 0.66 -7.09
C ILE A 84 4.29 0.57 -7.89
N ILE A 85 4.47 -0.51 -8.66
CA ILE A 85 5.69 -0.76 -9.42
C ILE A 85 5.91 0.33 -10.49
N LEU A 86 4.91 0.61 -11.33
CA LEU A 86 5.03 1.56 -12.43
C LEU A 86 5.33 2.98 -11.94
N VAL A 87 4.65 3.42 -10.88
CA VAL A 87 4.89 4.77 -10.32
C VAL A 87 6.23 4.82 -9.59
N SER A 88 6.63 3.74 -8.90
CA SER A 88 7.93 3.69 -8.21
C SER A 88 9.12 3.64 -9.19
N LEU A 89 8.94 3.03 -10.36
CA LEU A 89 9.96 2.95 -11.41
C LEU A 89 10.15 4.28 -12.14
N LYS A 90 9.15 5.18 -12.13
CA LYS A 90 9.24 6.49 -12.76
C LYS A 90 10.19 7.37 -11.92
N GLY A 91 11.49 7.25 -12.20
CA GLY A 91 12.62 7.74 -11.41
C GLY A 91 12.77 9.25 -11.24
N GLU A 92 11.75 10.05 -11.60
CA GLU A 92 11.73 11.51 -11.49
C GLU A 92 11.06 12.01 -10.19
N LEU A 93 10.91 11.16 -9.19
CA LEU A 93 10.38 11.56 -7.87
C LEU A 93 11.39 12.37 -7.03
N GLY A 94 12.47 12.86 -7.67
CA GLY A 94 13.51 13.69 -7.07
C GLY A 94 12.95 14.96 -6.40
N SER A 95 11.89 15.54 -6.96
CA SER A 95 11.19 16.67 -6.33
C SER A 95 10.48 16.27 -5.03
N LEU A 96 9.89 15.07 -4.96
CA LEU A 96 9.27 14.53 -3.75
C LEU A 96 10.33 14.14 -2.69
N THR A 97 11.53 13.73 -3.11
CA THR A 97 12.61 13.46 -2.14
C THR A 97 13.08 14.71 -1.42
N ASN A 98 13.00 15.90 -2.05
CA ASN A 98 13.30 17.17 -1.39
C ASN A 98 12.23 17.54 -0.35
N MET A 99 10.96 17.27 -0.63
CA MET A 99 9.87 17.38 0.35
C MET A 99 10.12 16.45 1.56
N ALA A 100 10.74 15.31 1.34
CA ALA A 100 11.13 14.37 2.39
C ALA A 100 12.48 14.66 3.09
N ARG A 101 13.14 15.83 2.88
CA ARG A 101 14.37 16.23 3.60
C ARG A 101 14.10 16.88 4.96
N GLY A 102 14.12 16.09 6.02
CA GLY A 102 14.03 16.54 7.42
C GLY A 102 14.94 15.69 8.29
N ILE A 103 14.99 15.99 9.59
CA ILE A 103 15.84 15.33 10.60
C ILE A 103 16.01 13.83 10.29
N ARG A 104 17.27 13.38 10.18
CA ARG A 104 17.71 12.01 9.86
C ARG A 104 17.34 10.99 10.96
N SER A 105 16.08 10.89 11.33
CA SER A 105 15.63 9.92 12.31
C SER A 105 15.43 8.56 11.63
N THR A 106 16.39 7.66 11.83
CA THR A 106 16.29 6.23 11.46
C THR A 106 15.00 5.61 12.01
N PHE A 107 14.56 6.05 13.20
CA PHE A 107 13.30 5.63 13.79
C PHE A 107 12.09 5.95 12.90
N LEU A 108 12.01 7.16 12.34
CA LEU A 108 10.94 7.57 11.42
C LEU A 108 10.91 6.72 10.14
N THR A 109 12.08 6.32 9.61
CA THR A 109 12.15 5.38 8.48
C THR A 109 11.45 4.05 8.81
N GLY A 110 11.71 3.52 10.00
CA GLY A 110 11.07 2.29 10.48
C GLY A 110 9.55 2.44 10.63
N VAL A 111 9.10 3.57 11.20
CA VAL A 111 7.66 3.88 11.33
C VAL A 111 6.98 3.96 9.95
N TYR A 112 7.57 4.67 8.99
CA TYR A 112 7.01 4.76 7.64
C TYR A 112 6.99 3.40 6.92
N ALA A 113 8.04 2.60 7.07
CA ALA A 113 8.09 1.25 6.50
C ALA A 113 7.03 0.33 7.12
N PHE A 114 6.82 0.42 8.44
CA PHE A 114 5.79 -0.32 9.15
C PHE A 114 4.37 0.09 8.70
N LEU A 115 4.11 1.39 8.61
CA LEU A 115 2.84 1.92 8.13
C LEU A 115 2.58 1.50 6.68
N ASN A 116 3.61 1.52 5.84
CA ASN A 116 3.51 1.06 4.46
C ASN A 116 3.14 -0.42 4.36
N ALA A 117 3.79 -1.27 5.17
CA ALA A 117 3.46 -2.68 5.23
C ALA A 117 2.00 -2.91 5.65
N GLY A 118 1.55 -2.22 6.71
CA GLY A 118 0.17 -2.30 7.19
C GLY A 118 -0.84 -1.81 6.15
N LEU A 119 -0.53 -0.74 5.43
CA LEU A 119 -1.37 -0.23 4.35
C LEU A 119 -1.48 -1.23 3.20
N ILE A 120 -0.37 -1.84 2.78
CA ILE A 120 -0.38 -2.88 1.72
C ILE A 120 -1.22 -4.08 2.15
N VAL A 121 -0.96 -4.64 3.34
CA VAL A 121 -1.66 -5.83 3.83
C VAL A 121 -3.16 -5.56 4.00
N SER A 122 -3.53 -4.46 4.65
CA SER A 122 -4.95 -4.10 4.84
C SER A 122 -5.66 -3.81 3.51
N SER A 123 -4.96 -3.26 2.52
CA SER A 123 -5.51 -3.04 1.17
C SER A 123 -5.80 -4.36 0.46
N VAL A 124 -4.84 -5.29 0.46
CA VAL A 124 -5.00 -6.61 -0.17
C VAL A 124 -6.13 -7.41 0.49
N ILE A 125 -6.22 -7.39 1.82
CA ILE A 125 -7.33 -8.03 2.55
C ILE A 125 -8.67 -7.40 2.14
N LYS A 126 -8.73 -6.08 1.94
CA LYS A 126 -9.97 -5.40 1.56
C LYS A 126 -10.44 -5.73 0.14
N PHE A 127 -9.55 -6.24 -0.72
CA PHE A 127 -9.92 -6.71 -2.06
C PHE A 127 -10.56 -8.10 -2.06
N LEU A 128 -10.45 -8.86 -0.97
CA LEU A 128 -11.14 -10.14 -0.81
C LEU A 128 -12.65 -9.93 -0.67
N SER A 129 -13.44 -10.93 -1.06
CA SER A 129 -14.87 -10.97 -0.71
C SER A 129 -15.06 -11.06 0.80
N GLU A 130 -16.22 -10.63 1.30
CA GLU A 130 -16.53 -10.67 2.74
C GLU A 130 -16.40 -12.09 3.32
N GLU A 131 -16.84 -13.10 2.57
CA GLU A 131 -16.70 -14.51 2.95
C GLU A 131 -15.21 -14.92 3.11
N SER A 132 -14.38 -14.56 2.13
CA SER A 132 -12.94 -14.86 2.17
C SER A 132 -12.21 -14.08 3.28
N GLN A 133 -12.65 -12.86 3.58
CA GLN A 133 -12.13 -12.10 4.72
C GLN A 133 -12.47 -12.79 6.04
N ASN A 134 -13.72 -13.23 6.22
CA ASN A 134 -14.14 -13.93 7.43
C ASN A 134 -13.39 -15.26 7.62
N ALA A 135 -13.20 -16.02 6.54
CA ALA A 135 -12.38 -17.23 6.56
C ALA A 135 -10.93 -16.92 6.95
N LEU A 136 -10.33 -15.87 6.38
CA LEU A 136 -8.98 -15.43 6.73
C LEU A 136 -8.88 -15.01 8.20
N PHE A 137 -9.84 -14.25 8.72
CA PHE A 137 -9.83 -13.79 10.11
C PHE A 137 -10.02 -14.92 11.12
N ALA A 138 -10.78 -15.97 10.76
CA ALA A 138 -10.89 -17.18 11.58
C ALA A 138 -9.55 -17.94 11.66
N MET A 139 -8.73 -17.88 10.60
CA MET A 139 -7.43 -18.55 10.54
C MET A 139 -6.25 -17.67 11.01
N SER A 140 -6.43 -16.35 11.06
CA SER A 140 -5.36 -15.37 11.30
C SER A 140 -5.83 -14.22 12.19
N PRO A 141 -5.59 -14.32 13.51
CA PRO A 141 -5.80 -13.21 14.44
C PRO A 141 -5.02 -11.95 14.03
N LEU A 142 -3.84 -12.10 13.41
CA LEU A 142 -3.04 -10.97 12.96
C LEU A 142 -3.71 -10.25 11.77
N ALA A 143 -4.22 -10.99 10.79
CA ALA A 143 -4.99 -10.41 9.68
C ALA A 143 -6.21 -9.63 10.18
N SER A 144 -6.93 -10.19 11.16
CA SER A 144 -8.09 -9.54 11.79
C SER A 144 -7.68 -8.21 12.45
N LYS A 145 -6.59 -8.18 13.23
CA LYS A 145 -6.08 -6.95 13.86
C LYS A 145 -5.64 -5.92 12.82
N VAL A 146 -4.86 -6.32 11.81
CA VAL A 146 -4.38 -5.40 10.77
C VAL A 146 -5.54 -4.80 9.99
N SER A 147 -6.55 -5.60 9.66
CA SER A 147 -7.76 -5.11 9.00
C SER A 147 -8.59 -4.19 9.89
N GLY A 148 -8.76 -4.53 11.17
CA GLY A 148 -9.51 -3.73 12.15
C GLY A 148 -8.94 -2.32 12.36
N TYR A 149 -7.61 -2.16 12.26
CA TYR A 149 -6.96 -0.85 12.36
C TYR A 149 -6.77 -0.13 11.01
N ARG A 150 -7.49 -0.52 9.95
CA ARG A 150 -7.35 0.08 8.61
C ARG A 150 -7.40 1.60 8.57
N MET A 151 -8.30 2.21 9.32
CA MET A 151 -8.40 3.68 9.40
C MET A 151 -7.07 4.30 9.82
N TRP A 152 -6.38 3.70 10.79
CA TRP A 152 -5.11 4.18 11.30
C TRP A 152 -3.97 4.02 10.29
N TRP A 153 -3.94 2.92 9.54
CA TRP A 153 -2.93 2.72 8.47
C TRP A 153 -3.03 3.79 7.37
N VAL A 154 -4.24 4.29 7.11
CA VAL A 154 -4.48 5.33 6.11
C VAL A 154 -4.19 6.74 6.66
N VAL A 155 -4.64 7.02 7.89
CA VAL A 155 -4.64 8.39 8.43
C VAL A 155 -3.31 8.76 9.08
N ILE A 156 -2.68 7.85 9.82
CA ILE A 156 -1.42 8.15 10.55
C ILE A 156 -0.32 8.67 9.63
N PRO A 157 -0.03 8.06 8.45
CA PRO A 157 0.96 8.60 7.52
C PRO A 157 0.79 10.09 7.22
N VAL A 158 -0.45 10.49 6.94
CA VAL A 158 -0.79 11.87 6.57
C VAL A 158 -0.58 12.81 7.74
N ILE A 159 -1.01 12.42 8.94
CA ILE A 159 -0.83 13.22 10.16
C ILE A 159 0.67 13.45 10.43
N ILE A 160 1.49 12.39 10.34
CA ILE A 160 2.94 12.50 10.56
C ILE A 160 3.56 13.44 9.52
N MET A 161 3.21 13.29 8.24
CA MET A 161 3.74 14.16 7.18
C MET A 161 3.37 15.65 7.39
N ILE A 162 2.13 15.93 7.79
CA ILE A 162 1.68 17.30 8.09
C ILE A 162 2.43 17.87 9.30
N ALA A 163 2.54 17.09 10.37
CA ALA A 163 3.26 17.50 11.58
C ALA A 163 4.74 17.81 11.27
N GLU A 164 5.40 16.96 10.48
CA GLU A 164 6.77 17.20 10.02
C GLU A 164 6.88 18.47 9.15
N GLY A 165 5.88 18.76 8.32
CA GLY A 165 5.83 19.99 7.51
C GLY A 165 5.80 21.27 8.37
N PHE A 166 4.95 21.30 9.40
CA PHE A 166 4.86 22.46 10.31
C PHE A 166 6.12 22.66 11.16
N LEU A 167 6.77 21.58 11.60
CA LEU A 167 8.00 21.67 12.39
C LEU A 167 9.14 22.32 11.60
N ARG A 168 9.27 22.02 10.31
CA ARG A 168 10.32 22.61 9.45
C ARG A 168 10.13 24.11 9.20
N GLY A 169 8.91 24.56 8.93
CA GLY A 169 8.63 25.98 8.72
C GLY A 169 8.97 26.86 9.93
N LYS A 170 9.03 26.26 11.14
CA LYS A 170 9.42 26.95 12.38
C LYS A 170 10.95 27.03 12.56
N GLU A 171 11.70 26.12 11.97
CA GLU A 171 13.18 26.15 11.99
C GLU A 171 13.71 27.19 11.00
N GLU A 172 13.16 27.23 9.79
CA GLU A 172 13.56 28.19 8.74
C GLU A 172 13.29 29.65 9.12
N SER A 173 12.23 29.92 9.90
CA SER A 173 11.90 31.27 10.39
C SER A 173 12.72 31.75 11.59
N LYS A 174 13.55 30.89 12.20
CA LYS A 174 14.47 31.27 13.27
C LYS A 174 15.87 31.61 12.76
N GLU A 175 16.19 31.23 11.52
CA GLU A 175 17.49 31.47 10.88
C GLU A 175 17.48 32.70 9.95
N SER A 176 16.32 33.35 9.75
CA SER A 176 16.12 34.61 9.02
C SER A 176 16.00 35.81 9.96
#